data_AF-A0A644UTD5-F1
#
_entry.id   AF-A0A644UTD5-F1
#
_cell.length_a   1.000
_cell.length_b   1.000
_cell.length_c   1.000
_cell.angle_alpha   90.00
_cell.angle_beta   90.00
_cell.angle_gamma   90.00
#
_symmetry.space_group_name_H-M   'P 1'
#
loop_
_entity.id
_entity.type
_entity.pdbx_description
1 polymer ?
#
loop_
_entity_poly.entity_id
_entity_poly.type
_entity_poly.pdbx_seq_one_letter_code
_entity_poly.pdbx_strand_id
1 'polypeptide(L)'
;MLNRLFRELRIEFYWVKKELTRRWHLDTPIGIVGVIVLLSGLGLFLLIGQGIAKIFRAAIPWVTGNSVSTVYWSSIGLALKVSFVFLVFATSLLLLFWLKTHYRR
;
A
#
# COMPACT_ATOMS: atom_id res chain seq x y z
N MET A 1 21.35 8.95 -31.81
CA MET A 1 21.19 7.70 -31.03
C MET A 1 20.15 7.84 -29.91
N LEU A 2 20.26 8.82 -29.01
CA LEU A 2 19.28 9.04 -27.92
C LEU A 2 17.82 9.12 -28.39
N ASN A 3 17.52 9.93 -29.42
CA ASN A 3 16.14 10.09 -29.92
C ASN A 3 15.53 8.80 -30.48
N ARG A 4 16.38 7.87 -30.95
CA ARG A 4 15.92 6.56 -31.45
C ARG A 4 15.56 5.63 -30.29
N LEU A 5 16.40 5.59 -29.25
CA LEU A 5 16.13 4.86 -28.00
C LEU A 5 14.85 5.37 -27.31
N PHE A 6 14.68 6.68 -27.18
CA PHE A 6 13.45 7.25 -26.61
C PHE A 6 12.21 6.88 -27.40
N ARG A 7 12.30 6.84 -28.73
CA ARG A 7 11.19 6.44 -29.59
C ARG A 7 10.85 4.96 -29.42
N GLU A 8 11.85 4.09 -29.39
CA GLU A 8 11.69 2.64 -29.19
C GLU A 8 11.11 2.33 -27.80
N LEU A 9 11.65 2.94 -26.74
CA LEU A 9 11.10 2.86 -25.39
C LEU A 9 9.65 3.34 -25.29
N ARG A 10 9.28 4.39 -26.02
CA ARG A 10 7.90 4.92 -26.02
C ARG A 10 6.92 3.95 -26.68
N ILE A 11 7.35 3.27 -27.75
CA ILE A 11 6.56 2.24 -28.43
C ILE A 11 6.39 1.03 -27.52
N GLU A 12 7.48 0.58 -26.90
CA GLU A 12 7.45 -0.57 -25.98
C GLU A 12 6.58 -0.28 -24.75
N PHE A 13 6.71 0.91 -24.16
CA PHE A 13 5.85 1.35 -23.07
C PHE A 13 4.36 1.40 -23.48
N TYR A 14 4.05 1.83 -24.70
CA TYR A 14 2.68 1.82 -25.21
C TYR A 14 2.10 0.40 -25.29
N TRP A 15 2.86 -0.56 -25.82
CA TRP A 15 2.42 -1.95 -25.89
C TRP A 15 2.28 -2.58 -24.51
N VAL A 16 3.23 -2.33 -23.61
CA VAL A 16 3.17 -2.78 -22.21
C VAL A 16 1.93 -2.22 -21.52
N LYS A 17 1.68 -0.92 -21.65
CA LYS A 17 0.48 -0.27 -21.10
C LYS A 17 -0.79 -0.92 -21.65
N LYS A 18 -0.89 -1.09 -22.96
CA LYS A 18 -2.06 -1.67 -23.63
C LYS A 18 -2.32 -3.11 -23.16
N GLU A 19 -1.28 -3.92 -23.06
CA GLU A 19 -1.40 -5.30 -22.59
C GLU A 19 -1.79 -5.36 -21.11
N LEU A 20 -1.20 -4.51 -20.27
CA LEU A 20 -1.53 -4.41 -18.85
C LEU A 20 -2.98 -4.00 -18.65
N THR A 21 -3.44 -2.96 -19.36
CA THR A 21 -4.82 -2.49 -19.33
C THR A 21 -5.80 -3.60 -19.70
N ARG A 22 -5.51 -4.35 -20.77
CA ARG A 22 -6.35 -5.47 -21.20
C ARG A 22 -6.38 -6.60 -20.17
N ARG A 23 -5.22 -7.03 -19.67
CA ARG A 23 -5.10 -8.16 -18.74
C ARG A 23 -5.77 -7.88 -17.40
N TRP A 24 -5.62 -6.65 -16.89
CA TRP A 24 -6.16 -6.22 -15.60
C TRP A 24 -7.53 -5.56 -15.70
N HIS A 25 -8.13 -5.54 -16.91
CA HIS A 25 -9.43 -4.92 -17.17
C HIS A 25 -9.52 -3.48 -16.62
N LEU A 26 -8.43 -2.71 -16.73
CA LEU A 26 -8.34 -1.34 -16.21
C LEU A 26 -9.28 -0.37 -16.94
N ASP A 27 -9.86 -0.81 -18.06
CA ASP A 27 -10.91 -0.10 -18.80
C ASP A 27 -12.30 -0.25 -18.16
N THR A 28 -12.46 -1.17 -17.21
CA THR A 28 -13.74 -1.44 -16.53
C THR A 28 -13.83 -0.69 -15.21
N PRO A 29 -15.05 -0.34 -14.75
CA PRO A 29 -15.24 0.25 -13.43
C PRO A 29 -14.65 -0.60 -12.30
N ILE A 30 -14.72 -1.94 -12.42
CA ILE A 30 -14.13 -2.88 -11.46
C ILE A 30 -12.60 -2.74 -11.40
N GLY A 31 -11.92 -2.65 -12.56
CA GLY A 31 -10.48 -2.49 -12.62
C GLY A 31 -10.01 -1.18 -12.00
N ILE A 32 -10.72 -0.09 -12.30
CA ILE A 32 -10.46 1.24 -11.71
C ILE A 32 -10.65 1.21 -10.18
N VAL A 33 -11.74 0.61 -9.71
CA VAL A 33 -11.99 0.46 -8.26
C VAL A 33 -10.87 -0.37 -7.61
N GLY A 34 -10.39 -1.44 -8.26
CA GLY A 34 -9.25 -2.22 -7.77
C GLY A 34 -7.99 -1.38 -7.57
N VAL A 35 -7.65 -0.50 -8.52
CA VAL A 35 -6.51 0.42 -8.39
C VAL A 35 -6.72 1.41 -7.23
N ILE A 36 -7.93 1.97 -7.10
CA ILE A 36 -8.27 2.88 -5.99
C ILE A 36 -8.12 2.17 -4.64
N VAL A 37 -8.58 0.92 -4.53
CA VAL A 37 -8.45 0.11 -3.31
C VAL A 37 -6.98 -0.14 -2.97
N LEU A 38 -6.14 -0.45 -3.95
CA LEU A 38 -4.70 -0.64 -3.73
C LEU A 38 -4.02 0.66 -3.27
N LEU A 39 -4.28 1.78 -3.94
CA LEU A 39 -3.71 3.08 -3.58
C LEU A 39 -4.19 3.56 -2.21
N SER A 40 -5.48 3.40 -1.92
CA SER A 40 -6.03 3.75 -0.61
C SER A 40 -5.47 2.85 0.49
N GLY A 41 -5.33 1.54 0.26
CA GLY A 41 -4.67 0.62 1.20
C GLY A 41 -3.22 1.02 1.50
N LEU A 42 -2.45 1.38 0.48
CA LEU A 42 -1.09 1.91 0.66
C LEU A 42 -1.07 3.22 1.45
N GLY A 43 -1.99 4.14 1.15
CA GLY A 43 -2.13 5.39 1.92
C GLY A 43 -2.47 5.13 3.38
N LEU A 44 -3.41 4.22 3.63
CA LEU A 44 -3.86 3.84 4.97
C LEU A 44 -2.73 3.17 5.77
N PHE A 45 -1.94 2.31 5.12
CA PHE A 45 -0.74 1.71 5.71
C PHE A 45 0.26 2.76 6.18
N LEU A 46 0.56 3.75 5.35
CA LEU A 46 1.50 4.82 5.69
C LEU A 46 0.95 5.70 6.82
N LEU A 47 -0.34 6.04 6.80
CA LEU A 47 -0.97 6.86 7.83
C LEU A 47 -0.96 6.16 9.19
N ILE A 48 -1.34 4.89 9.26
CA ILE A 48 -1.29 4.11 10.51
C ILE A 48 0.15 3.96 10.98
N GLY A 49 1.07 3.60 10.07
CA GLY A 49 2.47 3.42 10.40
C GLY A 49 3.08 4.69 10.98
N GLN A 50 2.79 5.84 10.38
CA GLN A 50 3.22 7.13 10.89
C GLN A 50 2.59 7.45 12.25
N GLY A 51 1.29 7.19 12.43
CA GLY A 51 0.57 7.41 13.69
C GLY A 51 1.19 6.61 14.84
N ILE A 52 1.42 5.31 14.64
CA ILE A 52 2.04 4.43 15.63
C ILE A 52 3.46 4.89 15.93
N ALA A 53 4.28 5.14 14.90
CA ALA A 53 5.65 5.61 15.09
C ALA A 53 5.70 6.91 15.90
N LYS A 54 4.77 7.85 15.67
CA LYS A 54 4.68 9.10 16.46
C LYS A 54 4.39 8.84 17.93
N ILE A 55 3.46 7.93 18.26
CA ILE A 55 3.13 7.60 19.65
C ILE A 55 4.36 7.08 20.39
N PHE A 56 5.11 6.16 19.79
CA PHE A 56 6.32 5.61 20.41
C PHE A 56 7.46 6.61 20.47
N ARG A 57 7.60 7.49 19.46
CA ARG A 57 8.58 8.58 19.50
C ARG A 57 8.28 9.61 20.57
N ALA A 58 7.03 9.77 20.99
CA ALA A 58 6.68 10.63 22.13
C ALA A 58 7.29 10.13 23.46
N ALA A 59 7.70 8.86 23.54
CA ALA A 59 8.41 8.31 24.68
C ALA A 59 9.92 8.64 24.68
N ILE A 60 10.49 9.16 23.59
CA ILE A 60 11.93 9.46 23.47
C ILE A 60 12.47 10.38 24.59
N PRO A 61 11.77 11.44 25.04
CA PRO A 61 12.25 12.28 26.14
C PRO A 61 12.45 11.54 27.47
N TRP A 62 11.89 10.33 27.59
CA TRP A 62 11.94 9.49 28.78
C TRP A 62 13.06 8.44 28.73
N VAL A 63 13.88 8.45 27.67
CA VAL A 63 14.92 7.46 27.41
C VAL A 63 16.24 8.17 27.07
N THR A 64 17.36 7.70 27.62
CA THR A 64 18.67 8.35 27.46
C THR A 64 19.69 7.45 26.76
N GLY A 65 20.65 8.08 26.07
CA GLY A 65 21.78 7.40 25.44
C GLY A 65 21.39 6.45 24.30
N ASN A 66 22.05 5.28 24.24
CA ASN A 66 21.88 4.28 23.17
C ASN A 66 20.43 3.73 23.06
N SER A 67 19.64 3.88 24.12
CA SER A 67 18.24 3.48 24.17
C SER A 67 17.35 4.29 23.22
N VAL A 68 17.72 5.53 22.89
CA VAL A 68 16.98 6.38 21.93
C VAL A 68 16.95 5.75 20.54
N SER A 69 18.10 5.28 20.05
CA SER A 69 18.20 4.60 18.76
C SER A 69 17.38 3.32 18.73
N THR A 70 17.46 2.54 19.82
CA THR A 70 16.70 1.28 19.95
C THR A 70 15.19 1.52 19.94
N VAL A 71 14.71 2.52 20.67
CA VAL A 71 13.29 2.93 20.68
C VAL A 71 12.85 3.45 19.31
N TYR A 72 13.71 4.21 18.63
CA TYR A 72 13.43 4.68 17.27
C TYR A 72 13.23 3.52 16.29
N TRP A 73 14.16 2.58 16.20
CA TRP A 73 14.07 1.46 15.25
C TRP A 73 12.95 0.47 15.60
N SER A 74 12.78 0.17 16.90
CA SER A 74 11.69 -0.69 17.36
C SER A 74 10.31 -0.08 17.08
N SER A 75 10.16 1.25 17.23
CA SER A 75 8.91 1.95 16.90
C SER A 75 8.52 1.80 15.42
N ILE A 76 9.50 1.91 14.52
CA ILE A 76 9.28 1.73 13.08
C ILE A 76 8.91 0.28 12.79
N GLY A 77 9.65 -0.68 13.35
CA GLY A 77 9.38 -2.11 13.16
C GLY A 77 7.98 -2.50 13.64
N LEU A 78 7.56 -2.01 14.81
CA LEU A 78 6.22 -2.24 15.34
C LEU A 78 5.15 -1.57 14.46
N ALA A 79 5.35 -0.32 14.08
CA ALA A 79 4.44 0.42 13.22
C ALA A 79 4.16 -0.30 11.90
N LEU A 80 5.20 -0.81 11.24
CA LEU A 80 5.06 -1.59 10.01
C LEU A 80 4.27 -2.89 10.24
N LYS A 81 4.60 -3.64 11.30
CA LYS A 81 3.90 -4.90 11.63
C LYS A 81 2.42 -4.68 11.90
N VAL A 82 2.08 -3.71 12.74
CA VAL A 82 0.68 -3.42 13.11
C VAL A 82 -0.10 -2.93 11.90
N SER A 83 0.48 -2.03 11.10
CA SER A 83 -0.17 -1.52 9.88
C SER A 83 -0.43 -2.63 8.86
N PHE A 84 0.51 -3.58 8.73
CA PHE A 84 0.37 -4.72 7.83
C PHE A 84 -0.75 -5.66 8.29
N VAL A 85 -0.74 -6.04 9.57
CA VAL A 85 -1.77 -6.91 10.17
C VAL A 85 -3.15 -6.24 10.05
N PHE A 86 -3.24 -4.93 10.28
CA PHE A 86 -4.48 -4.18 10.12
C PHE A 86 -5.00 -4.21 8.68
N LEU A 87 -4.13 -4.03 7.67
CA LEU A 87 -4.54 -4.13 6.27
C LEU A 87 -5.06 -5.53 5.91
N VAL A 88 -4.39 -6.59 6.37
CA VAL A 88 -4.85 -7.97 6.16
C VAL A 88 -6.23 -8.18 6.79
N PHE A 89 -6.43 -7.69 8.01
CA PHE A 89 -7.71 -7.75 8.70
C PHE A 89 -8.82 -6.99 7.95
N ALA A 90 -8.56 -5.74 7.54
CA ALA A 90 -9.51 -4.93 6.78
C ALA A 90 -9.88 -5.59 5.45
N THR A 91 -8.90 -6.14 4.74
CA THR A 91 -9.12 -6.85 3.47
C THR A 91 -9.96 -8.11 3.69
N SER A 92 -9.70 -8.85 4.77
CA SER A 92 -10.48 -10.05 5.13
C SER A 92 -11.94 -9.70 5.45
N LEU A 93 -12.19 -8.58 6.14
CA LEU A 93 -13.54 -8.09 6.39
C LEU A 93 -14.26 -7.70 5.09
N LEU A 94 -13.58 -7.01 4.18
CA LEU A 94 -14.15 -6.64 2.87
C LEU A 94 -14.52 -7.89 2.07
N LEU A 95 -13.65 -8.90 2.03
CA LEU A 95 -13.92 -10.18 1.40
C LEU A 95 -15.11 -10.92 2.05
N LEU A 96 -15.17 -10.94 3.39
CA LEU A 96 -16.29 -11.53 4.12
C LEU A 96 -17.61 -10.84 3.75
N PHE A 97 -17.65 -9.52 3.75
CA PHE A 97 -18.84 -8.76 3.37
C PHE A 97 -19.24 -9.01 1.92
N TRP A 98 -18.26 -9.04 1.00
CA TRP A 98 -18.48 -9.35 -0.41
C TRP A 98 -19.06 -10.75 -0.63
N LEU A 99 -18.49 -11.78 0.01
CA LEU A 99 -18.99 -13.14 -0.08
C LEU A 99 -20.40 -13.25 0.52
N LYS A 100 -20.65 -12.58 1.64
CA LYS A 100 -21.96 -12.58 2.30
C LYS A 100 -23.05 -11.89 1.47
N THR A 101 -22.74 -10.80 0.76
CA THR A 101 -23.70 -10.13 -0.13
C THR A 101 -23.97 -10.95 -1.38
N HIS A 102 -22.96 -11.64 -1.92
CA HIS A 102 -23.15 -12.55 -3.05
C HIS A 102 -23.92 -13.83 -2.70
N TYR A 103 -23.71 -14.41 -1.52
CA TYR A 103 -24.45 -15.62 -1.10
C TYR A 103 -25.94 -15.36 -0.84
N ARG A 104 -26.34 -14.12 -0.54
CA ARG A 104 -27.73 -13.73 -0.32
C ARG A 104 -28.50 -13.37 -1.59
N ARG A 105 -27.82 -13.26 -2.74
CA ARG A 105 -28.42 -13.06 -4.06
C ARG A 105 -28.48 -14.37 -4.81
#